data_AF-A0A644WKP3-F1
#
_entry.id   AF-A0A644WKP3-F1
#
_cell.length_a   1.000
_cell.length_b   1.000
_cell.length_c   1.000
_cell.angle_alpha   90.00
_cell.angle_beta   90.00
_cell.angle_gamma   90.00
#
_symmetry.space_group_name_H-M   'P 1'
#
loop_
_entity.id
_entity.type
_entity.pdbx_description
1 polymer ?
#
loop_
_entity_poly.entity_id
_entity_poly.type
_entity_poly.pdbx_seq_one_letter_code
_entity_poly.pdbx_strand_id
1 'polypeptide(L)' 'MKYLREIKIERAKTLLLSSEKSILEISILLGFHDQSHFTNTFKKVVGISPSEFRNKNYSI' A
#
# COMPACT_ATOMS: atom_id res chain seq x y z
N MET A 1 -18.05 0.85 7.57
CA MET A 1 -17.03 0.26 6.65
C MET A 1 -15.61 0.81 6.87
N LYS A 2 -15.13 1.02 8.12
CA LYS A 2 -13.75 1.49 8.40
C LYS A 2 -12.75 0.30 8.43
N TYR A 3 -13.23 -0.83 8.93
CA TYR A 3 -12.49 -2.08 9.13
C TYR A 3 -11.86 -2.67 7.86
N LEU A 4 -12.60 -2.68 6.74
CA LEU A 4 -12.11 -3.28 5.48
C LEU A 4 -10.93 -2.48 4.89
N ARG A 5 -10.91 -1.15 5.06
CA ARG A 5 -9.81 -0.32 4.58
C ARG A 5 -8.55 -0.56 5.39
N GLU A 6 -8.66 -0.60 6.71
CA GLU A 6 -7.52 -0.87 7.60
C GLU A 6 -6.90 -2.24 7.31
N ILE A 7 -7.71 -3.30 7.14
CA ILE A 7 -7.21 -4.63 6.75
C ILE A 7 -6.48 -4.60 5.41
N LYS A 8 -7.03 -3.91 4.40
CA LYS A 8 -6.37 -3.78 3.09
C LYS A 8 -5.04 -3.05 3.22
N ILE A 9 -4.94 -2.03 4.06
CA ILE A 9 -3.70 -1.28 4.27
C ILE A 9 -2.66 -2.13 5.01
N GLU A 10 -3.04 -2.92 6.02
CA GLU A 10 -2.09 -3.82 6.68
C GLU A 10 -1.53 -4.86 5.70
N ARG A 11 -2.39 -5.44 4.85
CA ARG A 11 -1.94 -6.36 3.80
C ARG A 11 -1.07 -5.66 2.75
N ALA A 12 -1.37 -4.41 2.42
CA ALA A 12 -0.55 -3.60 1.53
C ALA A 12 0.86 -3.40 2.09
N LYS A 13 1.00 -3.10 3.40
CA LYS A 13 2.31 -2.97 4.05
C LYS A 13 3.12 -4.25 3.90
N THR A 14 2.55 -5.42 4.19
CA THR A 14 3.25 -6.70 4.00
C THR A 14 3.73 -6.86 2.56
N LEU A 15 2.85 -6.66 1.58
CA LEU A 15 3.21 -6.81 0.17
C LEU A 15 4.27 -5.79 -0.30
N LEU A 16 4.26 -4.58 0.24
CA LEU A 16 5.25 -3.55 -0.09
C LEU A 16 6.66 -3.92 0.40
N LEU A 17 6.75 -4.69 1.49
CA LEU A 17 8.01 -5.11 2.13
C LEU A 17 8.49 -6.49 1.69
N SER A 18 7.57 -7.40 1.39
CA SER A 18 7.88 -8.82 1.15
C SER A 18 7.74 -9.22 -0.32
N SER A 19 7.53 -8.27 -1.23
CA SER A 19 7.38 -8.58 -2.65
C SER A 19 7.86 -7.46 -3.57
N GLU A 20 8.30 -7.85 -4.76
CA GLU A 20 8.71 -6.96 -5.86
C GLU A 20 7.53 -6.41 -6.67
N LYS A 21 6.28 -6.68 -6.27
CA LYS A 21 5.09 -6.23 -7.00
C LYS A 21 5.09 -4.71 -7.11
N SER A 22 4.77 -4.18 -8.28
CA SER A 22 4.58 -2.75 -8.45
C SER A 22 3.43 -2.23 -7.57
N ILE A 23 3.43 -0.92 -7.30
CA ILE A 23 2.35 -0.25 -6.55
C ILE A 23 1.00 -0.46 -7.25
N LEU A 24 1.00 -0.50 -8.58
CA LEU A 24 -0.18 -0.80 -9.40
C LEU A 24 -0.69 -2.23 -9.16
N GLU A 25 0.18 -3.24 -9.22
CA GLU A 25 -0.21 -4.64 -8.96
C GLU A 25 -0.78 -4.82 -7.55
N ILE A 26 -0.17 -4.19 -6.54
CA ILE A 26 -0.67 -4.23 -5.16
C ILE A 26 -2.05 -3.58 -5.06
N SER A 27 -2.26 -2.44 -5.74
CA SER A 27 -3.55 -1.77 -5.81
C SER A 27 -4.63 -2.69 -6.39
N ILE A 28 -4.34 -3.34 -7.52
CA ILE A 28 -5.25 -4.26 -8.20
C ILE A 28 -5.54 -5.48 -7.30
N LEU A 29 -4.51 -6.09 -6.72
CA LEU A 29 -4.62 -7.27 -5.86
C LEU A 29 -5.50 -7.04 -4.63
N LEU A 30 -5.47 -5.82 -4.08
CA LEU A 30 -6.28 -5.43 -2.93
C LEU A 30 -7.67 -4.90 -3.32
N GLY A 31 -8.01 -4.92 -4.60
CA GLY A 31 -9.30 -4.49 -5.12
C GLY A 31 -9.54 -2.98 -4.93
N PHE A 32 -8.51 -2.16 -5.16
CA PHE A 32 -8.67 -0.72 -5.35
C PHE A 32 -8.99 -0.45 -6.83
N HIS A 33 -9.83 0.56 -7.06
CA HIS A 33 -10.26 0.96 -8.40
C HIS A 33 -9.08 1.36 -9.30
N ASP A 34 -8.11 2.08 -8.73
CA ASP A 34 -6.91 2.51 -9.41
C ASP A 34 -5.79 2.80 -8.40
N GLN A 35 -4.58 2.94 -8.92
CA GLN A 35 -3.37 3.20 -8.14
C GLN A 35 -3.44 4.52 -7.35
N SER A 36 -4.11 5.55 -7.88
CA SER A 36 -4.24 6.86 -7.24
C SER A 36 -5.12 6.77 -6.00
N HIS A 37 -6.24 6.06 -6.08
CA HIS A 37 -7.14 5.79 -4.97
C HIS A 37 -6.43 4.96 -3.88
N PHE A 38 -5.67 3.94 -4.26
CA PHE A 38 -4.83 3.19 -3.33
C PHE A 38 -3.80 4.09 -2.63
N THR A 39 -3.02 4.86 -3.40
CA THR A 39 -1.96 5.73 -2.89
C THR A 39 -2.50 6.76 -1.90
N ASN A 40 -3.61 7.41 -2.25
CA ASN A 40 -4.26 8.39 -1.37
C ASN A 40 -4.81 7.74 -0.10
N THR A 41 -5.41 6.55 -0.21
CA THR A 41 -5.93 5.83 0.96
C THR A 41 -4.79 5.37 1.87
N PHE A 42 -3.73 4.80 1.31
CA PHE A 42 -2.56 4.37 2.05
C PHE A 42 -1.89 5.55 2.76
N LYS A 43 -1.67 6.66 2.06
CA LYS A 43 -1.09 7.87 2.66
C LYS A 43 -1.96 8.46 3.78
N LYS A 44 -3.29 8.45 3.63
CA LYS A 44 -4.21 8.90 4.69
C LYS A 44 -4.13 8.04 5.95
N VAL A 45 -3.86 6.74 5.82
CA VAL A 45 -3.81 5.80 6.95
C VAL A 45 -2.40 5.70 7.56
N VAL A 46 -1.36 5.68 6.72
CA VAL A 46 0.03 5.43 7.12
C VAL A 46 0.85 6.72 7.27
N GLY A 47 0.40 7.83 6.68
CA GLY A 47 1.06 9.14 6.72
C GLY A 47 2.04 9.40 5.57
N ILE A 48 2.52 8.36 4.88
CA ILE A 48 3.45 8.43 3.73
C ILE A 48 2.95 7.62 2.55
N SER A 49 3.47 7.87 1.34
CA SER A 49 3.07 7.11 0.15
C SER A 49 3.56 5.65 0.19
N PRO A 50 2.92 4.73 -0.55
CA PRO A 50 3.38 3.34 -0.69
C PRO A 50 4.84 3.24 -1.19
N SER A 51 5.24 4.09 -2.14
CA SER A 51 6.60 4.12 -2.68
C SER A 51 7.63 4.57 -1.64
N GLU A 52 7.32 5.62 -0.88
CA GLU A 52 8.17 6.06 0.24
C GLU A 52 8.27 4.98 1.32
N PHE A 53 7.16 4.31 1.63
CA PHE A 53 7.12 3.22 2.60
C PHE A 53 8.02 2.04 2.18
N ARG A 54 8.00 1.66 0.89
CA ARG A 54 8.90 0.65 0.33
C ARG A 54 10.36 1.08 0.42
N ASN A 55 10.67 2.30 -0.01
CA ASN A 55 12.04 2.80 -0.07
C ASN A 55 12.67 3.00 1.31
N LYS A 56 11.87 3.23 2.37
CA LYS A 56 12.37 3.30 3.75
C LYS A 56 13.02 2.00 4.26
N ASN A 57 12.82 0.87 3.59
CA ASN A 57 13.50 -0.39 3.93
C ASN A 57 14.76 -0.67 3.10
N TYR A 58 15.15 0.23 2.19
CA TYR A 58 16.48 0.20 1.54
C TYR A 58 17.52 0.89 2.43
N SER A 59 17.84 0.26 3.56
CA SER A 59 19.03 0.55 4.37
C SER A 59 19.29 -0.63 5.29
N ILE A 60 19.75 -1.75 4.70
CA ILE A 60 20.63 -2.77 5.31
C ILE A 60 21.48 -3.32 4.17
#